data_AF-A0A917NMI9-F1
#
_entry.id   AF-A0A917NMI9-F1
#
_cell.length_a   1.000
_cell.length_b   1.000
_cell.length_c   1.000
_cell.angle_alpha   90.00
_cell.angle_beta   90.00
_cell.angle_gamma   90.00
#
_symmetry.space_group_name_H-M   'P 1'
#
loop_
_entity.id
_entity.type
_entity.pdbx_description
1 polymer ?
#
loop_
_entity_poly.entity_id
_entity_poly.type
_entity_poly.pdbx_seq_one_letter_code
_entity_poly.pdbx_strand_id
1 'polypeptide(L)'
;MTLAVDHFADRLRAAPQSRLQRGAAAEALGLARELARRAQLLESPGSEPRVMPDVGMFAAADQVTVAAHDLALVLRSEGELAAALALVAEAQQRAAV
;
A
#
# COMPACT_ATOMS: atom_id res chain seq x y z
N MET A 1 5.60 3.02 10.44
CA MET A 1 4.99 2.70 9.13
C MET A 1 3.48 2.48 9.26
N THR A 2 3.05 1.54 10.11
CA THR A 2 1.65 1.18 10.33
C THR A 2 0.73 2.38 10.57
N LEU A 3 1.04 3.27 11.51
CA LEU A 3 0.22 4.48 11.77
C LEU A 3 -0.04 5.35 10.53
N ALA A 4 0.97 5.56 9.68
CA ALA A 4 0.81 6.38 8.47
C ALA A 4 -0.12 5.71 7.44
N VAL A 5 -0.05 4.38 7.37
CA VAL A 5 -0.91 3.56 6.51
C VAL A 5 -2.31 3.44 7.07
N ASP A 6 -2.48 3.28 8.38
CA ASP A 6 -3.78 3.23 9.03
C ASP A 6 -4.57 4.51 8.74
N HIS A 7 -3.93 5.67 8.89
CA HIS A 7 -4.53 6.95 8.52
C HIS A 7 -4.89 7.05 7.03
N PHE A 8 -4.08 6.49 6.13
CA PHE A 8 -4.42 6.43 4.71
C PHE A 8 -5.65 5.53 4.46
N ALA A 9 -5.64 4.33 5.04
CA ALA A 9 -6.69 3.34 4.91
C ALA A 9 -8.02 3.87 5.44
N ASP A 10 -8.01 4.57 6.56
CA ASP A 10 -9.23 5.19 7.12
C ASP A 10 -9.79 6.28 6.21
N ARG A 11 -8.94 7.11 5.60
CA ARG A 11 -9.37 8.10 4.60
C ARG A 11 -9.96 7.44 3.36
N LEU A 12 -9.39 6.33 2.89
CA LEU A 12 -9.94 5.53 1.79
C LEU A 12 -11.31 4.94 2.16
N ARG A 13 -11.47 4.38 3.36
CA ARG A 13 -12.74 3.82 3.85
C ARG A 13 -13.82 4.89 4.00
N ALA A 14 -13.44 6.10 4.41
CA ALA A 14 -14.34 7.24 4.53
C ALA A 14 -14.64 7.95 3.20
N ALA A 15 -13.90 7.65 2.12
CA ALA A 15 -14.04 8.36 0.85
C ALA A 15 -15.37 8.00 0.15
N PRO A 16 -16.04 8.97 -0.51
CA PRO A 16 -17.20 8.67 -1.34
C PRO A 16 -16.83 7.73 -2.49
N GLN A 17 -17.75 6.81 -2.86
CA GLN A 17 -17.53 5.86 -3.97
C GLN A 17 -17.09 6.55 -5.27
N SER A 18 -17.67 7.70 -5.61
CA SER A 18 -17.30 8.44 -6.82
C SER A 18 -15.83 8.90 -6.81
N ARG A 19 -15.25 9.16 -5.63
CA ARG A 19 -13.82 9.48 -5.48
C ARG A 19 -12.96 8.22 -5.68
N LEU A 20 -13.36 7.10 -5.08
CA LEU A 20 -12.70 5.80 -5.26
C LEU A 20 -12.64 5.40 -6.74
N GLN A 21 -13.77 5.54 -7.45
CA GLN A 21 -13.87 5.25 -8.89
C GLN A 21 -13.05 6.21 -9.77
N ARG A 22 -12.83 7.45 -9.33
CA ARG A 22 -12.01 8.44 -10.07
C ARG A 22 -10.50 8.23 -9.93
N GLY A 23 -10.06 7.16 -9.27
CA GLY A 23 -8.65 6.76 -9.25
C GLY A 23 -8.07 6.51 -7.87
N ALA A 24 -8.72 6.95 -6.78
CA ALA A 24 -8.17 6.76 -5.44
C ALA A 24 -7.98 5.27 -5.08
N ALA A 25 -8.91 4.41 -5.50
CA ALA A 25 -8.76 2.97 -5.29
C ALA A 25 -7.64 2.34 -6.15
N ALA A 26 -7.45 2.85 -7.37
CA ALA A 26 -6.38 2.37 -8.25
C ALA A 26 -4.99 2.77 -7.73
N GLU A 27 -4.84 4.00 -7.24
CA GLU A 27 -3.61 4.47 -6.58
C GLU A 27 -3.30 3.66 -5.31
N ALA A 28 -4.32 3.38 -4.49
CA ALA A 28 -4.17 2.52 -3.31
C ALA A 28 -3.76 1.09 -3.68
N LEU A 29 -4.39 0.47 -4.68
CA LEU A 29 -4.00 -0.86 -5.16
C LEU A 29 -2.57 -0.86 -5.74
N GLY A 30 -2.18 0.19 -6.45
CA GLY A 30 -0.82 0.37 -6.95
C GLY A 30 0.21 0.39 -5.81
N LEU A 31 -0.07 1.14 -4.74
CA LEU A 31 0.74 1.13 -3.52
C LEU A 31 0.78 -0.27 -2.90
N ALA A 32 -0.38 -0.92 -2.69
CA ALA A 32 -0.44 -2.24 -2.07
C ALA A 32 0.41 -3.27 -2.82
N ARG A 33 0.35 -3.27 -4.15
CA ARG A 33 1.19 -4.12 -5.01
C ARG A 33 2.67 -3.84 -4.84
N GLU A 34 3.07 -2.57 -4.80
CA GLU A 34 4.48 -2.22 -4.63
C GLU A 34 5.01 -2.62 -3.25
N LEU A 35 4.23 -2.40 -2.18
CA LEU A 35 4.61 -2.82 -0.83
C LEU A 35 4.73 -4.35 -0.73
N ALA A 36 3.75 -5.09 -1.25
CA ALA A 36 3.77 -6.55 -1.28
C ALA A 36 4.92 -7.12 -2.12
N ARG A 37 5.26 -6.47 -3.25
CA ARG A 37 6.41 -6.84 -4.07
C ARG A 37 7.71 -6.67 -3.31
N ARG A 38 7.89 -5.54 -2.60
CA ARG A 38 9.08 -5.29 -1.77
C ARG A 38 9.22 -6.30 -0.63
N ALA A 39 8.11 -6.59 0.06
CA ALA A 39 8.11 -7.58 1.14
C ALA A 39 8.60 -8.95 0.62
N GLN A 40 8.01 -9.42 -0.48
CA GLN A 40 8.40 -10.70 -1.10
C GLN A 40 9.88 -10.75 -1.53
N LEU A 41 10.42 -9.67 -2.08
CA LEU A 41 11.83 -9.61 -2.49
C LEU A 41 12.80 -9.62 -1.29
N LEU A 42 12.40 -9.05 -0.16
CA LEU A 42 13.19 -9.07 1.08
C LEU A 42 13.14 -10.43 1.78
N GLU A 43 11.99 -11.11 1.73
CA GLU A 43 11.79 -12.44 2.31
C GLU A 43 12.43 -13.56 1.48
N SER A 44 12.24 -13.52 0.16
CA SER A 44 12.67 -14.56 -0.78
C SER A 44 13.46 -13.96 -1.94
N PRO A 45 14.69 -13.48 -1.71
CA PRO A 45 15.51 -12.91 -2.78
C PRO A 45 15.66 -13.87 -3.97
N GLY A 46 15.48 -13.35 -5.19
CA GLY A 46 15.60 -14.12 -6.44
C GLY A 46 14.35 -14.90 -6.86
N SER A 47 13.29 -14.92 -6.04
CA SER A 47 11.98 -15.46 -6.44
C SER A 47 11.19 -14.42 -7.22
N GLU A 48 10.43 -14.87 -8.23
CA GLU A 48 9.50 -13.99 -8.96
C GLU A 48 8.34 -13.58 -8.02
N PRO A 49 8.13 -12.28 -7.77
CA PRO A 49 7.07 -11.83 -6.87
C PRO A 49 5.68 -12.12 -7.44
N ARG A 50 4.78 -12.63 -6.60
CA ARG A 50 3.36 -12.77 -6.92
C ARG A 50 2.71 -11.40 -6.97
N VAL A 51 1.82 -11.21 -7.94
CA VAL A 51 1.05 -9.97 -8.11
C VAL A 51 -0.20 -10.02 -7.25
N MET A 52 -0.38 -9.02 -6.38
CA MET A 52 -1.63 -8.87 -5.63
C MET A 52 -2.80 -8.59 -6.58
N PRO A 53 -3.89 -9.38 -6.52
CA PRO A 53 -5.02 -9.22 -7.43
C PRO A 53 -5.78 -7.91 -7.19
N ASP A 54 -6.46 -7.42 -8.23
CA ASP A 54 -7.52 -6.42 -8.03
C ASP A 54 -8.78 -7.16 -7.58
N VAL A 55 -9.26 -6.86 -6.38
CA VAL A 55 -10.47 -7.48 -5.82
C VAL A 55 -11.57 -6.44 -5.54
N GLY A 56 -11.46 -5.27 -6.16
CA GLY A 56 -12.46 -4.22 -6.12
C GLY A 56 -12.11 -3.03 -5.22
N MET A 57 -12.73 -1.89 -5.52
CA MET A 57 -12.34 -0.59 -4.97
C MET A 57 -12.42 -0.47 -3.45
N PHE A 58 -13.31 -1.23 -2.80
CA PHE A 58 -13.51 -1.18 -1.35
C PHE A 58 -12.48 -2.00 -0.58
N ALA A 59 -11.85 -2.98 -1.23
CA ALA A 59 -10.80 -3.78 -0.62
C ALA A 59 -9.43 -3.10 -0.67
N ALA A 60 -9.29 -2.02 -1.45
CA ALA A 60 -7.99 -1.36 -1.66
C ALA A 60 -7.37 -0.86 -0.35
N ALA A 61 -8.18 -0.36 0.59
CA ALA A 61 -7.70 0.05 1.91
C ALA A 61 -7.14 -1.13 2.73
N ASP A 62 -7.81 -2.28 2.70
CA ASP A 62 -7.38 -3.48 3.41
C ASP A 62 -6.14 -4.08 2.77
N GLN A 63 -6.07 -4.08 1.45
CA GLN A 63 -4.90 -4.53 0.69
C GLN A 63 -3.65 -3.69 1.01
N VAL A 64 -3.78 -2.36 1.10
CA VAL A 64 -2.67 -1.49 1.53
C VAL A 64 -2.27 -1.80 2.98
N THR A 65 -3.25 -1.99 3.87
CA THR A 65 -3.00 -2.26 5.29
C THR A 65 -2.21 -3.57 5.46
N VAL A 66 -2.64 -4.64 4.81
CA VAL A 66 -1.98 -5.95 4.85
C VAL A 66 -0.57 -5.86 4.25
N ALA A 67 -0.43 -5.31 3.05
CA ALA A 67 0.87 -5.21 2.39
C ALA A 67 1.89 -4.36 3.18
N ALA A 68 1.43 -3.30 3.83
CA ALA A 68 2.26 -2.49 4.71
C ALA A 68 2.68 -3.24 5.97
N HIS A 69 1.78 -4.01 6.58
CA HIS A 69 2.11 -4.85 7.72
C HIS A 69 3.18 -5.89 7.35
N ASP A 70 2.98 -6.61 6.25
CA ASP A 70 3.91 -7.61 5.75
C ASP A 70 5.30 -7.00 5.49
N LEU A 71 5.35 -5.85 4.81
CA LEU A 71 6.61 -5.14 4.60
C LEU A 71 7.26 -4.72 5.93
N ALA A 72 6.48 -4.22 6.89
CA ALA A 72 7.01 -3.75 8.18
C ALA A 72 7.76 -4.82 8.95
N LEU A 73 7.34 -6.09 8.82
CA LEU A 73 7.96 -7.22 9.49
C LEU A 73 9.35 -7.57 8.95
N VAL A 74 9.67 -7.15 7.72
CA VAL A 74 10.85 -7.63 6.98
C VAL A 74 11.85 -6.53 6.62
N LEU A 75 11.51 -5.25 6.89
CA LEU A 75 12.44 -4.13 6.80
C LEU A 75 13.59 -4.30 7.82
N ARG A 76 14.81 -3.96 7.41
CA ARG A 76 16.03 -4.18 8.20
C ARG A 76 16.73 -2.87 8.58
N SER A 77 16.32 -1.74 8.01
CA SER A 77 16.94 -0.45 8.22
C SER A 77 15.96 0.71 8.21
N GLU A 78 16.37 1.82 8.85
CA GLU A 78 15.64 3.08 8.83
C GLU A 78 15.51 3.65 7.41
N GLY A 79 16.51 3.43 6.55
CA GLY A 79 16.49 3.88 5.16
C GLY A 79 15.41 3.19 4.33
N GLU A 80 15.24 1.88 4.48
CA GLU A 80 14.16 1.13 3.81
C GLU A 80 12.79 1.56 4.34
N LEU A 81 12.67 1.80 5.65
CA LEU A 81 11.46 2.36 6.27
C LEU A 81 11.12 3.74 5.70
N ALA A 82 12.11 4.64 5.61
CA ALA A 82 11.92 5.97 5.04
C ALA A 82 11.45 5.91 3.58
N ALA A 83 12.06 5.03 2.77
CA ALA A 83 11.65 4.83 1.39
C ALA A 83 10.23 4.27 1.27
N ALA A 84 9.82 3.36 2.15
CA ALA A 84 8.45 2.85 2.18
C ALA A 84 7.43 3.94 2.60
N LEU A 85 7.76 4.77 3.60
CA LEU A 85 6.93 5.89 4.02
C LEU A 85 6.78 6.94 2.90
N ALA A 86 7.82 7.19 2.12
CA ALA A 86 7.75 8.10 0.96
C ALA A 86 6.73 7.60 -0.08
N LEU A 87 6.71 6.31 -0.40
CA LEU A 87 5.70 5.73 -1.29
C LEU A 87 4.27 5.91 -0.76
N VAL A 88 4.08 5.72 0.55
CA VAL A 88 2.76 5.92 1.18
C VAL A 88 2.32 7.38 1.04
N ALA A 89 3.22 8.33 1.31
CA ALA A 89 2.92 9.76 1.19
C ALA A 89 2.60 10.16 -0.26
N GLU A 90 3.35 9.67 -1.23
CA GLU A 90 3.08 9.91 -2.65
C GLU A 90 1.73 9.33 -3.09
N ALA A 91 1.41 8.10 -2.68
CA ALA A 91 0.12 7.49 -2.98
C ALA A 91 -1.04 8.24 -2.34
N GLN A 92 -0.88 8.73 -1.10
CA GLN A 92 -1.86 9.61 -0.45
C GLN A 92 -2.13 10.87 -1.28
N GLN A 93 -1.07 11.51 -1.79
CA GLN A 93 -1.20 12.71 -2.63
C GLN A 93 -1.93 12.40 -3.94
N ARG A 94 -1.56 11.32 -4.64
CA ARG A 94 -2.19 10.93 -5.92
C ARG A 94 -3.64 10.47 -5.74
N ALA A 95 -3.95 9.77 -4.65
CA ALA A 95 -5.31 9.33 -4.34
C ALA A 95 -6.25 10.50 -4.00
N ALA A 96 -5.71 11.66 -3.61
CA ALA A 96 -6.46 12.86 -3.24
C ALA A 96 -7.59 12.57 -2.22
N VAL A 97 -7.40 11.58 -1.36
CA VAL A 97 -8.23 11.29 -0.19
C VAL A 97 -7.65 11.96 1.00
#